data_AF-A0A7J4LNT3-F1
#
_entry.id   AF-A0A7J4LNT3-F1
#
_cell.length_a   1.000
_cell.length_b   1.000
_cell.length_c   1.000
_cell.angle_alpha   90.00
_cell.angle_beta   90.00
_cell.angle_gamma   90.00
#
_symmetry.space_group_name_H-M   'P 1'
#
loop_
_entity.id
_entity.type
_entity.pdbx_description
1 polymer ?
#
loop_
_entity_poly.entity_id
_entity_poly.type
_entity_poly.pdbx_seq_one_letter_code
_entity_poly.pdbx_strand_id
1 'polypeptide(L)' 'MSSDKIIIKGARVHNLKNIDLEMPRNRLIVLTGLSGSGKSSLAFDTLYAEGQRRYVESLSAYARQFLGQMDKPD' A
#
# COMPACT_ATOMS: atom_id res chain seq x y z
N MET A 1 -7.99 -17.65 9.84
CA MET A 1 -8.05 -17.82 8.37
C MET A 1 -7.29 -16.66 7.74
N SER A 2 -6.35 -16.93 6.83
CA SER A 2 -5.71 -15.86 6.05
C SER A 2 -6.78 -15.15 5.23
N SER A 3 -6.80 -13.81 5.23
CA SER A 3 -7.64 -13.07 4.29
C SER A 3 -7.14 -13.34 2.88
N ASP A 4 -7.96 -13.98 2.05
CA ASP A 4 -7.67 -14.28 0.65
C ASP A 4 -7.71 -13.02 -0.24
N LYS A 5 -7.94 -11.85 0.37
CA LYS A 5 -8.02 -10.56 -0.30
C LYS A 5 -7.15 -9.50 0.37
N ILE A 6 -6.65 -8.58 -0.44
CA ILE A 6 -6.14 -7.27 -0.07
C ILE A 6 -7.29 -6.27 -0.27
N ILE A 7 -7.65 -5.53 0.78
CA ILE A 7 -8.75 -4.57 0.77
C ILE A 7 -8.18 -3.19 1.08
N ILE A 8 -8.36 -2.25 0.15
CA ILE A 8 -8.01 -0.85 0.30
C ILE A 8 -9.32 -0.06 0.39
N LYS A 9 -9.44 0.79 1.42
CA LYS A 9 -10.62 1.61 1.65
C LYS A 9 -10.25 3.08 1.70
N GLY A 10 -10.93 3.88 0.90
CA GLY A 10 -10.81 5.34 0.86
C GLY A 10 -9.42 5.87 0.58
N ALA A 11 -8.68 5.26 -0.35
CA ALA A 11 -7.34 5.73 -0.73
C ALA A 11 -7.41 7.13 -1.36
N ARG A 12 -6.60 8.06 -0.83
CA ARG A 12 -6.61 9.49 -1.17
C ARG A 12 -5.24 10.07 -1.53
N VAL A 13 -4.18 9.26 -1.48
CA VAL A 13 -2.84 9.65 -1.91
C VAL A 13 -2.84 10.32 -3.29
N HIS A 14 -2.24 11.51 -3.37
CA HIS A 14 -2.14 12.33 -4.57
C HIS A 14 -3.51 12.64 -5.22
N ASN A 15 -3.78 12.10 -6.41
CA ASN A 15 -5.00 12.37 -7.17
C ASN A 15 -6.04 11.24 -7.05
N LEU A 16 -5.84 10.28 -6.14
CA LEU A 16 -6.82 9.24 -5.87
C LEU A 16 -8.07 9.84 -5.25
N LYS A 17 -9.23 9.58 -5.86
CA LYS A 17 -10.50 10.20 -5.48
C LYS A 17 -11.28 9.36 -4.45
N ASN A 18 -10.68 9.11 -3.29
CA ASN A 18 -11.28 8.31 -2.22
C ASN A 18 -11.76 6.94 -2.73
N ILE A 19 -10.85 6.18 -3.34
CA ILE A 19 -11.21 4.93 -4.01
C ILE A 19 -11.18 3.73 -3.05
N ASP A 20 -12.11 2.82 -3.29
CA ASP A 20 -12.19 1.51 -2.64
C ASP A 20 -11.79 0.42 -3.64
N LEU A 21 -10.96 -0.53 -3.21
CA LEU A 21 -10.51 -1.63 -4.05
C LEU A 21 -10.39 -2.94 -3.26
N GLU A 22 -10.84 -4.03 -3.88
CA GLU A 22 -10.58 -5.39 -3.40
C GLU A 22 -9.79 -6.16 -4.45
N MET A 23 -8.73 -6.84 -4.01
CA MET A 23 -7.83 -7.60 -4.86
C MET A 23 -7.56 -8.99 -4.29
N PRO A 24 -7.55 -10.07 -5.09
CA PRO A 24 -7.20 -11.39 -4.59
C PRO A 24 -5.73 -11.44 -4.20
N ARG A 25 -5.43 -11.98 -3.01
CA ARG A 25 -4.05 -12.17 -2.56
C ARG A 25 -3.40 -13.34 -3.32
N ASN A 26 -2.08 -13.36 -3.39
CA ASN A 26 -1.29 -14.43 -4.04
C ASN A 26 -1.59 -14.60 -5.54
N ARG A 27 -1.90 -13.49 -6.22
CA ARG A 27 -2.13 -13.45 -7.67
C ARG A 27 -1.20 -12.41 -8.29
N LEU A 28 -0.85 -12.62 -9.56
CA LEU A 28 -0.25 -11.58 -10.38
C LEU A 28 -1.35 -10.59 -10.78
N ILE A 29 -1.28 -9.37 -10.25
CA ILE A 29 -2.24 -8.30 -10.52
C ILE A 29 -1.56 -7.23 -11.35
N VAL A 30 -2.23 -6.79 -12.41
CA VAL A 30 -1.74 -5.73 -13.30
C VAL A 30 -2.60 -4.48 -13.12
N LEU A 31 -1.96 -3.36 -12.78
CA LEU A 31 -2.57 -2.03 -12.76
C LEU A 31 -2.27 -1.32 -14.08
N THR A 32 -3.31 -0.93 -14.82
CA THR A 32 -3.20 -0.29 -16.13
C THR A 32 -4.05 0.98 -16.21
N GLY A 33 -3.85 1.79 -17.25
CA GLY A 33 -4.51 3.08 -17.47
C GLY A 33 -3.56 4.16 -17.98
N LEU A 34 -4.13 5.28 -18.44
CA LEU A 34 -3.41 6.43 -19.01
C LEU A 34 -2.35 7.01 -18.05
N SER A 35 -1.33 7.67 -18.57
CA SER A 35 -0.37 8.40 -17.73
C SER A 35 -1.10 9.41 -16.83
N GLY A 36 -0.69 9.53 -15.57
CA GLY A 36 -1.35 10.39 -14.58
C GLY A 36 -2.65 9.86 -13.98
N SER A 37 -3.11 8.66 -14.34
CA SER A 37 -4.39 8.10 -13.82
C SER A 37 -4.37 7.66 -12.35
N GLY A 38 -3.24 7.79 -11.64
CA GLY A 38 -3.11 7.37 -10.23
C GLY A 38 -2.60 5.94 -10.00
N LYS A 39 -2.13 5.22 -11.04
CA LYS A 39 -1.59 3.84 -10.89
C LYS A 39 -0.44 3.77 -9.89
N SER A 40 0.58 4.61 -10.06
CA SER A 40 1.75 4.62 -9.18
C SER A 40 1.37 5.05 -7.77
N SER A 41 0.46 6.02 -7.64
CA SER A 41 -0.09 6.46 -6.36
C SER A 41 -0.77 5.32 -5.60
N LEU A 42 -1.53 4.47 -6.30
CA LEU A 42 -2.15 3.29 -5.68
C LEU A 42 -1.14 2.17 -5.39
N ALA A 43 -0.26 1.86 -6.33
CA ALA A 43 0.64 0.71 -6.24
C ALA A 43 1.79 0.93 -5.25
N PHE A 44 2.50 2.05 -5.41
CA PHE A 44 3.73 2.35 -4.69
C PHE A 44 3.43 3.21 -3.47
N ASP A 45 2.79 4.35 -3.70
CA ASP A 45 2.64 5.37 -2.65
C ASP A 45 1.57 4.98 -1.62
N THR A 46 0.60 4.14 -1.99
CA THR A 46 -0.43 3.63 -1.05
C THR A 46 -0.10 2.21 -0.60
N LEU A 47 -0.21 1.22 -1.49
CA LEU A 47 -0.19 -0.20 -1.10
C LEU A 47 1.18 -0.65 -0.61
N TYR A 48 2.23 -0.37 -1.37
CA TYR A 48 3.60 -0.76 -1.00
C TYR A 48 4.07 -0.01 0.25
N ALA A 49 3.89 1.31 0.32
CA ALA A 49 4.29 2.12 1.46
C ALA A 49 3.58 1.67 2.76
N GLU A 50 2.27 1.44 2.75
CA GLU A 50 1.56 0.90 3.92
C GLU A 50 2.02 -0.51 4.31
N GLY A 51 2.25 -1.37 3.31
CA GLY A 51 2.73 -2.73 3.55
C GLY A 51 4.08 -2.72 4.27
N GLN A 52 5.01 -1.89 3.78
CA GLN A 52 6.33 -1.73 4.38
C GLN A 52 6.24 -1.08 5.76
N ARG A 53 5.49 0.02 5.92
CA ARG A 53 5.33 0.71 7.22
C ARG A 53 4.81 -0.24 8.29
N ARG A 54 3.71 -0.95 8.03
CA ARG A 54 3.12 -1.89 8.99
C ARG A 54 4.05 -3.04 9.35
N TYR A 55 4.82 -3.52 8.37
CA TYR A 55 5.83 -4.55 8.63
C TYR A 55 6.93 -4.03 9.54
N VAL A 56 7.50 -2.85 9.26
CA VAL A 56 8.55 -2.23 10.09
C VAL A 56 8.04 -1.92 11.50
N GLU A 57 6.80 -1.45 11.64
CA GLU A 57 6.17 -1.19 12.95
C GLU A 57 6.02 -2.44 13.81
N SER A 58 5.88 -3.61 13.18
CA SER A 58 5.77 -4.89 13.89
C SER A 58 7.10 -5.38 14.48
N LEU A 59 8.23 -4.77 14.11
CA LEU A 59 9.56 -5.15 14.57
C LEU A 59 9.92 -4.50 15.92
N SER A 60 10.90 -5.09 16.60
CA SER A 60 11.43 -4.55 17.86
C SER A 60 12.03 -3.16 17.65
N ALA A 61 12.05 -2.34 18.70
CA ALA A 61 12.64 -0.99 18.65
C ALA A 61 14.11 -1.03 18.23
N TYR A 62 14.84 -2.08 18.64
CA TYR A 62 16.23 -2.31 18.22
C TYR A 62 16.34 -2.59 16.72
N ALA A 63 15.51 -3.48 16.18
CA ALA A 63 15.52 -3.78 14.74
C ALA A 63 15.14 -2.56 13.88
N ARG A 64 14.24 -1.69 14.38
CA ARG A 64 13.84 -0.46 13.69
C ARG A 64 14.97 0.58 13.58
N GLN A 65 16.00 0.57 14.42
CA GLN A 65 17.14 1.50 14.27
C GLN A 65 17.92 1.29 12.97
N PHE A 66 17.85 0.08 12.39
CA PHE A 66 18.58 -0.27 11.17
C PHE A 66 17.70 -0.21 9.92
N LEU A 67 16.41 0.11 10.07
CA LEU A 67 15.45 0.17 8.98
C LEU A 67 14.96 1.62 8.83
N GLY A 68 15.06 2.17 7.62
CA GLY A 68 14.58 3.53 7.35
C GLY A 68 13.09 3.67 7.72
N GLN A 69 12.74 4.76 8.41
CA GLN A 69 11.34 5.08 8.69
C GLN A 69 10.64 5.47 7.39
N MET A 70 9.45 4.91 7.15
CA MET A 70 8.55 5.36 6.09
C MET A 70 7.35 6.04 6.72
N ASP A 71 6.99 7.19 6.17
CA ASP A 71 5.79 7.90 6.57
C ASP A 71 4.54 7.12 6.17
N LYS A 72 3.47 7.31 6.95
CA LYS A 72 2.15 6.76 6.65
C LYS A 72 1.56 7.53 5.46
N PRO A 73 1.17 6.88 4.35
CA PRO A 73 0.46 7.54 3.27
C PRO A 73 -0.98 7.90 3.66
N ASP A 74 -1.47 8.98 3.05
CA ASP A 74 -2.76 9.64 3.31
C ASP A 74 -3.99 9.00 2.61
#